data_AF-A0A2S9GMG9-F1
#
_entry.id   AF-A0A2S9GMG9-F1
#
_cell.length_a   1.000
_cell.length_b   1.000
_cell.length_c   1.000
_cell.angle_alpha   90.00
_cell.angle_beta   90.00
_cell.angle_gamma   90.00
#
_symmetry.space_group_name_H-M   'P 1'
#
loop_
_entity.id
_entity.type
_entity.pdbx_description
1 polymer ?
#
loop_
_entity_poly.entity_id
_entity_poly.type
_entity_poly.pdbx_seq_one_letter_code
_entity_poly.pdbx_strand_id
1 'polypeptide(L)'
;YCRVPQDGAFNVRGARNIPCVTVPGKRAPTAKMCESAENYVPLNDGYNWKGDPNATLSGQAVPQLPPGTPPAGVPPPSGPA
;
A
#
# COMPACT_ATOMS: atom_id res chain seq x y z
N TYR A 1 -3.56 -3.17 4.12
CA TYR A 1 -2.22 -3.51 4.65
C TYR A 1 -1.42 -2.21 4.75
N CYS A 2 -0.51 -2.04 5.73
CA CYS A 2 0.37 -0.86 5.77
C CYS A 2 1.28 -0.81 4.54
N ARG A 3 1.40 0.36 3.90
CA ARG A 3 2.22 0.58 2.69
C ARG A 3 3.64 1.10 2.98
N VAL A 4 4.31 0.46 3.93
CA VAL A 4 5.68 0.76 4.35
C VAL A 4 6.70 -0.15 3.63
N PRO A 5 7.99 0.23 3.52
CA PRO A 5 9.02 -0.60 2.90
C PRO A 5 9.04 -2.05 3.44
N GLN A 6 9.38 -3.00 2.58
CA GLN A 6 9.44 -4.42 2.95
C GLN A 6 10.53 -4.71 3.99
N ASP A 7 11.60 -3.93 3.96
CA ASP A 7 12.75 -3.91 4.87
C ASP A 7 12.62 -2.87 6.00
N GLY A 8 11.47 -2.23 6.14
CA GLY A 8 11.23 -1.23 7.18
C GLY A 8 11.45 -1.78 8.59
N ALA A 9 11.93 -0.91 9.50
CA ALA A 9 12.27 -1.27 10.87
C ALA A 9 11.11 -1.86 11.70
N PHE A 10 9.87 -1.57 11.30
CA PHE A 10 8.65 -2.01 11.99
C PHE A 10 7.86 -3.05 11.19
N ASN A 11 7.13 -3.90 11.92
CA ASN A 11 6.17 -4.82 11.34
C ASN A 11 6.79 -5.77 10.28
N VAL A 12 8.01 -6.28 10.50
CA VAL A 12 8.73 -7.16 9.56
C VAL A 12 7.95 -8.42 9.15
N ARG A 13 6.90 -8.80 9.90
CA ARG A 13 5.95 -9.89 9.61
C ARG A 13 4.60 -9.43 9.04
N GLY A 14 4.50 -8.20 8.54
CA GLY A 14 3.24 -7.70 7.98
C GLY A 14 2.94 -8.28 6.59
N ALA A 15 1.68 -8.16 6.15
CA ALA A 15 1.17 -8.81 4.94
C ALA A 15 2.03 -8.59 3.68
N ARG A 16 2.65 -7.42 3.51
CA ARG A 16 3.52 -7.12 2.35
C ARG A 16 4.70 -8.08 2.17
N ASN A 17 5.12 -8.77 3.23
CA ASN A 17 6.24 -9.71 3.23
C ASN A 17 5.80 -11.18 3.13
N ILE A 18 4.50 -11.46 2.94
CA ILE A 18 4.01 -12.82 2.75
C ILE A 18 4.54 -13.35 1.41
N PRO A 19 5.20 -14.52 1.39
CA PRO A 19 5.66 -15.13 0.15
C PRO A 19 4.46 -15.56 -0.71
N CYS A 20 4.54 -15.26 -2.00
CA CYS A 20 3.56 -15.72 -2.98
C CYS A 20 3.83 -17.20 -3.31
N VAL A 21 2.90 -18.07 -2.94
CA VAL A 21 3.05 -19.54 -3.07
C VAL A 21 3.33 -19.97 -4.50
N THR A 22 2.70 -19.32 -5.47
CA THR A 22 2.79 -19.66 -6.90
C THR A 22 3.88 -18.91 -7.66
N VAL A 23 4.55 -17.93 -7.03
CA VAL A 23 5.57 -17.08 -7.68
C VAL A 23 6.81 -17.02 -6.79
N PRO A 24 7.77 -17.95 -6.98
CA PRO A 24 8.99 -18.00 -6.18
C PRO A 24 9.73 -16.65 -6.16
N GLY A 25 10.16 -16.23 -4.98
CA GLY A 25 10.87 -14.96 -4.76
C GLY A 25 9.97 -13.72 -4.67
N LYS A 26 8.69 -13.81 -5.06
CA LYS A 26 7.75 -12.69 -4.93
C LYS A 26 7.12 -12.65 -3.53
N ARG A 27 7.00 -11.43 -2.99
CA ARG A 27 6.24 -11.15 -1.77
C ARG A 27 5.20 -10.08 -2.05
N ALA A 28 3.97 -10.33 -1.60
CA ALA A 28 2.89 -9.38 -1.84
C ALA A 28 1.85 -9.42 -0.72
N PRO A 29 1.15 -8.30 -0.49
CA PRO A 29 0.16 -8.18 0.58
C PRO A 29 -1.22 -8.77 0.27
N THR A 30 -1.48 -9.16 -0.98
CA THR A 30 -2.75 -9.74 -1.41
C THR A 30 -2.52 -10.84 -2.45
N ALA A 31 -3.44 -11.82 -2.52
CA ALA A 31 -3.39 -12.87 -3.55
C ALA A 31 -3.48 -12.29 -4.96
N LYS A 32 -4.35 -11.30 -5.19
CA LYS A 32 -4.47 -10.59 -6.47
C LYS A 32 -3.15 -9.99 -6.93
N MET A 33 -2.35 -9.44 -6.01
CA MET A 33 -1.04 -8.89 -6.34
C MET A 33 0.01 -9.99 -6.52
N CYS A 34 -0.09 -11.11 -5.81
CA CYS A 34 0.74 -12.28 -6.10
C CYS A 34 0.54 -12.78 -7.53
N GLU A 35 -0.70 -12.83 -8.01
CA GLU A 35 -1.07 -13.34 -9.33
C GLU A 35 -0.88 -12.33 -10.46
N SER A 36 -0.58 -11.06 -10.15
CA SER A 36 -0.31 -10.03 -11.17
C SER A 36 1.18 -9.93 -11.53
N ALA A 37 1.49 -9.17 -12.60
CA ALA A 37 2.87 -8.78 -12.92
C ALA A 37 3.38 -7.60 -12.06
N GLU A 38 2.51 -6.98 -11.25
CA GLU A 38 2.86 -5.81 -10.45
C GLU A 38 3.64 -6.20 -9.19
N ASN A 39 4.59 -5.34 -8.78
CA ASN A 39 5.34 -5.50 -7.55
C ASN A 39 4.84 -4.55 -6.46
N TYR A 40 5.03 -4.94 -5.21
CA TYR A 40 4.73 -4.08 -4.07
C TYR A 40 5.55 -2.79 -4.13
N VAL A 41 4.88 -1.65 -4.05
CA VAL A 41 5.51 -0.32 -3.99
C VAL A 41 5.12 0.34 -2.66
N PRO A 42 6.10 0.69 -1.79
CA PRO A 42 5.81 1.45 -0.58
C PRO A 42 5.42 2.89 -0.91
N LEU A 43 4.64 3.53 -0.03
CA LEU A 43 4.22 4.93 -0.19
C LEU A 43 4.92 5.88 0.79
N ASN A 44 5.80 5.37 1.64
CA ASN A 44 6.61 6.16 2.57
C ASN A 44 7.95 5.47 2.91
N ASP A 45 8.69 6.10 3.81
CA ASP A 45 9.98 5.67 4.37
C ASP A 45 9.88 4.63 5.52
N GLY A 46 8.66 4.32 5.97
CA GLY A 46 8.37 3.25 6.91
C GLY A 46 7.94 3.65 8.32
N TYR A 47 7.92 4.95 8.63
CA TYR A 47 7.58 5.43 9.98
C TYR A 47 6.09 5.76 10.15
N ASN A 48 5.36 6.01 9.07
CA ASN A 48 3.92 6.35 9.11
C ASN A 48 3.05 5.09 8.96
N TRP A 49 3.14 4.14 9.88
CA TRP A 49 2.41 2.85 9.79
C TRP A 49 1.10 2.80 10.59
N LYS A 50 0.83 3.82 11.40
CA LYS A 50 -0.32 3.91 12.32
C LYS A 50 -1.14 5.16 11.97
N GLY A 51 -2.47 5.02 11.87
CA GLY A 51 -3.36 6.10 11.43
C GLY A 51 -3.83 5.88 10.00
N ASP A 52 -3.35 6.70 9.06
CA ASP A 52 -3.72 6.63 7.64
C ASP A 52 -3.46 5.21 7.07
N PRO A 53 -4.51 4.49 6.59
CA PRO A 53 -4.37 3.18 5.96
C PRO A 53 -3.38 3.14 4.80
N ASN A 54 -3.11 4.29 4.16
CA ASN A 54 -2.17 4.42 3.06
C ASN A 54 -0.73 4.62 3.47
N ALA A 55 -0.46 4.91 4.75
CA ALA A 55 0.87 5.28 5.19
C ALA A 55 1.42 6.50 4.41
N THR A 56 0.60 7.27 3.71
CA THR A 56 1.03 8.43 2.91
C THR A 56 1.30 9.64 3.81
N LEU A 57 2.22 10.51 3.39
CA LEU A 57 2.41 11.84 3.98
C LEU A 57 1.13 12.67 3.77
N SER A 58 0.13 12.44 4.63
CA SER A 58 -1.10 13.21 4.83
C SER A 58 -1.81 13.73 3.57
N GLY A 59 -2.80 12.97 3.08
CA GLY A 59 -3.88 13.51 2.22
C GLY A 59 -4.11 12.81 0.88
N GLN A 60 -3.29 11.83 0.50
CA GLN A 60 -3.43 11.11 -0.77
C GLN A 60 -4.46 9.98 -0.67
N ALA A 61 -5.24 9.81 -1.74
CA ALA A 61 -6.26 8.76 -1.85
C ALA A 61 -5.63 7.36 -1.83
N VAL A 62 -6.40 6.35 -1.41
CA VAL A 62 -5.95 4.95 -1.36
C VAL A 62 -5.75 4.39 -2.77
N PRO A 63 -4.51 4.03 -3.21
CA PRO A 63 -4.27 3.58 -4.59
C PRO A 63 -4.74 2.15 -4.91
N GLN A 64 -5.04 1.31 -3.92
CA GLN A 64 -5.80 0.07 -4.17
C GLN A 64 -6.92 -0.02 -3.16
N LEU A 65 -8.10 0.35 -3.62
CA LEU A 65 -9.33 0.14 -2.91
C LEU A 65 -9.77 -1.33 -2.98
N PRO A 66 -10.58 -1.80 -2.02
CA PRO A 66 -11.29 -3.07 -2.16
C PRO A 66 -12.06 -3.14 -3.49
N PRO A 67 -12.19 -4.33 -4.10
CA PRO A 67 -13.05 -4.51 -5.27
C PRO A 67 -14.47 -3.97 -5.01
N GLY A 68 -15.02 -3.21 -5.96
CA GLY A 68 -16.35 -2.60 -5.85
C GLY A 68 -16.40 -1.25 -5.12
N THR A 69 -15.27 -0.75 -4.61
CA THR A 69 -15.22 0.60 -4.05
C THR A 69 -15.11 1.64 -5.18
N PRO A 70 -15.99 2.65 -5.24
CA PRO A 70 -15.84 3.76 -6.17
C PRO A 70 -14.49 4.46 -5.96
N PRO A 71 -13.81 4.96 -7.02
CA PRO A 71 -12.61 5.76 -6.85
C PRO A 71 -12.91 6.92 -5.90
N ALA A 72 -12.06 7.15 -4.91
CA ALA A 72 -12.17 8.34 -4.09
C ALA A 72 -12.05 9.56 -5.02
N GLY A 73 -13.11 10.37 -5.08
CA GLY A 73 -13.10 11.61 -5.85
C GLY A 73 -11.90 12.46 -5.41
N VAL A 74 -11.12 12.92 -6.39
CA VAL A 74 -10.01 13.85 -6.15
C VAL A 74 -10.60 15.06 -5.40
N PRO A 75 -10.13 15.39 -4.19
CA PRO A 75 -10.59 16.62 -3.54
C PRO A 75 -10.24 17.80 -4.45
N PRO A 76 -11.15 18.79 -4.59
CA PRO A 76 -10.90 19.92 -5.48
C PRO A 76 -9.59 20.62 -5.10
N PRO A 77 -8.81 21.13 -6.07
CA PRO A 77 -7.60 21.86 -5.77
C PRO A 77 -7.92 23.02 -4.82
N SER A 78 -7.13 23.14 -3.75
CA SER A 78 -7.21 24.28 -2.85
C SER A 78 -6.93 25.54 -3.66
N GLY A 79 -7.95 26.38 -3.83
CA GLY A 79 -7.80 27.68 -4.49
C GLY A 79 -6.78 28.55 -3.76
N PRO A 80 -6.06 29.45 -4.47
CA PRO A 80 -5.09 30.33 -3.84
C PRO A 80 -5.77 31.31 -2.87
N ALA A 81 -5.02 31.66 -1.81
CA ALA A 81 -5.41 32.57 -0.73
C ALA A 81 -5.57 34.03 -1.19
#